data_AF-A0A521GSC6-F1
#
_entry.id   AF-A0A521GSC6-F1
#
_cell.length_a   1.000
_cell.length_b   1.000
_cell.length_c   1.000
_cell.angle_alpha   90.00
_cell.angle_beta   90.00
_cell.angle_gamma   90.00
#
_symmetry.space_group_name_H-M   'P 1'
#
loop_
_entity.id
_entity.type
_entity.pdbx_description
1 polymer ?
#
loop_
_entity_poly.entity_id
_entity_poly.type
_entity_poly.pdbx_seq_one_letter_code
_entity_poly.pdbx_strand_id
1 'polypeptide(L)'
;MEIKDVIKEYRREPGSVSDAALKAAINSQLPGRANGPADAYRHLIWAGELTRRYGENLAVLGVNLHETSVYKKGSKEEEQHKIDNHNNKLGVEIGKKAKTWEEVKEMAKEKISRSSGNGKSDDLPIWMDSEHWSSNPRDENKQEIPTTELRWPDPSWRDEDKRPDIEDEGYSKGGIEHRHSGHKNPDEKPLSVREELEKNYRVEKQKAEVANQNAANSNTPRAPSTKASSGGTVHVKAYDREGGTEHVRSHTRKPPVE
;
A
#
# COMPACT_ATOMS: atom_id res chain seq x y z
N MET A 1 6.52 -21.95 11.57
CA MET A 1 5.60 -20.81 11.48
C MET A 1 4.26 -21.31 10.98
N GLU A 2 3.16 -20.94 11.65
CA GLU A 2 1.82 -21.23 11.11
C GLU A 2 1.40 -20.10 10.16
N ILE A 3 0.54 -20.42 9.19
CA ILE A 3 0.00 -19.44 8.23
C ILE A 3 -0.72 -18.29 8.93
N LYS A 4 -1.32 -18.57 10.09
CA LYS A 4 -1.99 -17.56 10.91
C LYS A 4 -1.03 -16.46 11.36
N ASP A 5 0.24 -16.80 11.61
CA ASP A 5 1.27 -15.81 11.97
C ASP A 5 1.57 -14.88 10.78
N VAL A 6 1.68 -15.44 9.57
CA VAL A 6 1.88 -14.64 8.34
C VAL A 6 0.68 -13.72 8.07
N ILE A 7 -0.54 -14.23 8.29
CA ILE A 7 -1.77 -13.44 8.15
C ILE A 7 -1.84 -12.33 9.20
N LYS A 8 -1.38 -12.60 10.43
CA LYS A 8 -1.32 -11.60 11.50
C LYS A 8 -0.37 -10.46 11.13
N GLU A 9 0.81 -10.80 10.64
CA GLU A 9 1.81 -9.82 10.19
C GLU A 9 1.33 -8.98 8.99
N TYR A 10 0.35 -9.51 8.24
CA TYR A 10 -0.29 -8.86 7.10
C TYR A 10 -1.45 -7.91 7.48
N ARG A 11 -2.26 -8.24 8.50
CA ARG A 11 -3.52 -7.55 8.80
C ARG A 11 -3.39 -6.15 9.43
N ARG A 12 -2.19 -5.55 9.44
CA ARG A 12 -1.90 -4.30 10.15
C ARG A 12 -2.37 -4.35 11.61
N GLU A 13 -2.25 -5.51 12.24
CA GLU A 13 -2.53 -5.61 13.67
C GLU A 13 -1.46 -4.81 14.44
N PRO A 14 -1.82 -4.18 15.58
CA PRO A 14 -0.84 -3.50 16.42
C PRO A 14 0.35 -4.42 16.74
N GLY A 15 1.57 -3.93 16.45
CA GLY A 15 2.81 -4.68 16.65
C GLY A 15 3.20 -5.65 15.52
N SER A 16 2.43 -5.70 14.43
CA SER A 16 2.84 -6.40 13.20
C SER A 16 4.00 -5.70 12.49
N VAL A 17 4.71 -6.41 11.60
CA VAL A 17 5.73 -5.84 10.71
C VAL A 17 5.13 -4.73 9.85
N SER A 18 3.89 -4.91 9.36
CA SER A 18 3.24 -3.87 8.56
C SER A 18 2.93 -2.61 9.39
N ASP A 19 2.53 -2.76 10.65
CA ASP A 19 2.31 -1.63 11.57
C ASP A 19 3.64 -0.92 11.90
N ALA A 20 4.69 -1.67 12.20
CA ALA A 20 6.02 -1.12 12.46
C ALA A 20 6.61 -0.40 11.23
N ALA A 21 6.45 -0.96 10.04
CA ALA A 21 6.88 -0.31 8.80
C ALA A 21 6.09 0.98 8.52
N LEU A 22 4.78 0.98 8.80
CA LEU A 22 3.96 2.18 8.73
C LEU A 22 4.46 3.24 9.71
N LYS A 23 4.63 2.91 10.99
CA LYS A 23 5.17 3.83 12.01
C LYS A 23 6.55 4.37 11.62
N ALA A 24 7.44 3.52 11.11
CA ALA A 24 8.75 3.96 10.63
C ALA A 24 8.64 4.97 9.47
N ALA A 25 7.72 4.74 8.52
CA ALA A 25 7.46 5.68 7.44
C ALA A 25 6.83 7.00 7.94
N ILE A 26 5.94 6.94 8.92
CA ILE A 26 5.38 8.12 9.60
C ILE A 26 6.50 8.93 10.26
N ASN A 27 7.36 8.27 11.02
CA ASN A 27 8.46 8.89 11.77
C ASN A 27 9.57 9.41 10.86
N SER A 28 9.66 8.91 9.62
CA SER A 28 10.63 9.38 8.64
C SER A 28 10.40 10.84 8.22
N GLN A 29 9.16 11.34 8.35
CA GLN A 29 8.70 12.63 7.85
C GLN A 29 8.92 12.83 6.34
N LEU A 30 9.12 11.74 5.59
CA LEU A 30 9.15 11.76 4.15
C LEU A 30 7.77 12.17 3.58
N PRO A 31 7.72 12.87 2.43
CA PRO A 31 6.49 13.21 1.76
C PRO A 31 5.82 11.99 1.10
N GLY A 32 4.53 12.13 0.77
CA GLY A 32 3.76 11.15 0.01
C GLY A 32 3.67 9.78 0.67
N ARG A 33 2.85 9.65 1.72
CA ARG A 33 2.60 8.35 2.38
C ARG A 33 1.85 7.36 1.50
N ALA A 34 1.22 7.85 0.44
CA ALA A 34 0.83 7.07 -0.71
C ALA A 34 1.52 7.62 -1.95
N ASN A 35 2.08 6.72 -2.77
CA ASN A 35 2.72 6.99 -4.06
C ASN A 35 4.01 7.84 -4.04
N GLY A 36 4.50 8.24 -2.87
CA GLY A 36 5.71 9.07 -2.72
C GLY A 36 6.87 8.39 -1.97
N PRO A 37 7.92 9.14 -1.60
CA PRO A 37 9.09 8.62 -0.92
C PRO A 37 8.80 7.90 0.40
N ALA A 38 7.83 8.38 1.19
CA ALA A 38 7.43 7.72 2.44
C ALA A 38 6.82 6.34 2.17
N ASP A 39 6.03 6.23 1.11
CA ASP A 39 5.43 4.97 0.69
C ASP A 39 6.51 3.97 0.23
N ALA A 40 7.44 4.42 -0.61
CA ALA A 40 8.59 3.61 -1.02
C ALA A 40 9.40 3.12 0.19
N TYR A 41 9.67 3.99 1.17
CA TYR A 41 10.36 3.63 2.40
C TYR A 41 9.59 2.58 3.23
N ARG A 42 8.26 2.73 3.34
CA ARG A 42 7.37 1.74 3.99
C ARG A 42 7.49 0.36 3.32
N HIS A 43 7.46 0.30 1.99
CA HIS A 43 7.57 -0.93 1.23
C HIS A 43 8.94 -1.62 1.41
N LEU A 44 10.04 -0.86 1.36
CA LEU A 44 11.39 -1.38 1.60
C LEU A 44 11.51 -2.04 2.97
N ILE A 45 11.07 -1.33 4.02
CA ILE A 45 11.17 -1.80 5.39
C ILE A 45 10.29 -3.03 5.61
N TRP A 46 9.05 -2.98 5.14
CA TRP A 46 8.11 -4.07 5.32
C TRP A 46 8.61 -5.36 4.67
N ALA A 47 8.98 -5.30 3.39
CA ALA A 47 9.50 -6.45 2.66
C ALA A 47 10.85 -6.93 3.23
N GLY A 48 11.71 -6.01 3.66
CA GLY A 48 13.00 -6.34 4.26
C GLY A 48 12.87 -7.04 5.60
N GLU A 49 11.99 -6.56 6.47
CA GLU A 49 11.78 -7.17 7.77
C GLU A 49 11.07 -8.53 7.67
N LEU A 50 10.07 -8.65 6.78
CA LEU A 50 9.48 -9.96 6.46
C LEU A 50 10.54 -10.94 5.96
N THR A 51 11.41 -10.51 5.06
CA THR A 51 12.48 -11.37 4.51
C THR A 51 13.49 -11.74 5.58
N ARG A 52 13.88 -10.81 6.44
CA ARG A 52 14.84 -11.05 7.51
C ARG A 52 14.33 -12.06 8.52
N ARG A 53 13.07 -11.93 8.95
CA ARG A 53 12.45 -12.81 9.94
C ARG A 53 12.12 -14.18 9.35
N TYR A 54 11.60 -14.21 8.12
CA TYR A 54 10.87 -15.37 7.58
C TYR A 54 11.44 -15.95 6.28
N GLY A 55 12.43 -15.29 5.69
CA GLY A 55 12.99 -15.66 4.40
C GLY A 55 12.21 -15.09 3.21
N GLU A 56 12.87 -15.10 2.05
CA GLU A 56 12.40 -14.49 0.81
C GLU A 56 11.04 -15.02 0.33
N ASN A 57 10.83 -16.34 0.38
CA ASN A 57 9.61 -16.95 -0.16
C ASN A 57 8.34 -16.44 0.56
N LEU A 58 8.41 -16.28 1.89
CA LEU A 58 7.28 -15.78 2.68
C LEU A 58 7.10 -14.27 2.51
N ALA A 59 8.19 -13.52 2.40
CA ALA A 59 8.13 -12.09 2.16
C ALA A 59 7.49 -11.75 0.81
N VAL A 60 7.95 -12.39 -0.28
CA VAL A 60 7.41 -12.20 -1.64
C VAL A 60 5.92 -12.49 -1.68
N LEU A 61 5.47 -13.53 -0.98
CA LEU A 61 4.03 -13.81 -0.87
C LEU A 61 3.29 -12.72 -0.09
N GLY A 62 3.80 -12.35 1.08
CA GLY A 62 3.15 -11.38 1.96
C GLY A 62 2.96 -10.03 1.28
N VAL A 63 3.97 -9.56 0.57
CA VAL A 63 3.89 -8.29 -0.17
C VAL A 63 2.99 -8.41 -1.41
N ASN A 64 3.08 -9.49 -2.20
CA ASN A 64 2.22 -9.70 -3.37
C ASN A 64 0.73 -9.78 -3.02
N LEU A 65 0.37 -10.32 -1.85
CA LEU A 65 -1.02 -10.37 -1.39
C LEU A 65 -1.60 -8.96 -1.17
N HIS A 66 -0.79 -8.03 -0.67
CA HIS A 66 -1.20 -6.64 -0.46
C HIS A 66 -1.64 -5.99 -1.77
N GLU A 67 -0.87 -6.27 -2.80
CA GLU A 67 -0.99 -5.69 -4.13
C GLU A 67 -2.20 -6.22 -4.92
N THR A 68 -2.57 -7.49 -4.73
CA THR A 68 -3.67 -8.12 -5.50
C THR A 68 -5.08 -7.61 -5.19
N SER A 69 -5.26 -6.82 -4.13
CA SER A 69 -6.59 -6.42 -3.67
C SER A 69 -7.28 -5.32 -4.50
N VAL A 70 -6.59 -4.68 -5.47
CA VAL A 70 -7.14 -3.49 -6.19
C VAL A 70 -6.85 -3.49 -7.71
N TYR A 71 -6.40 -4.59 -8.32
CA TYR A 71 -5.94 -4.53 -9.72
C TYR A 71 -7.07 -4.32 -10.75
N LYS A 72 -6.99 -3.21 -11.50
CA LYS A 72 -7.66 -2.99 -12.80
C LYS A 72 -6.59 -2.76 -13.86
N LYS A 73 -6.66 -3.50 -14.97
CA LYS A 73 -5.64 -3.44 -16.04
C LYS A 73 -5.72 -2.11 -16.81
N GLY A 74 -4.57 -1.50 -17.10
CA GLY A 74 -4.47 -0.27 -17.91
C GLY A 74 -4.81 1.03 -17.19
N SER A 75 -4.90 1.03 -15.87
CA SER A 75 -5.21 2.20 -15.06
C SER A 75 -3.98 2.70 -14.26
N LYS A 76 -4.09 3.85 -13.58
CA LYS A 76 -3.00 4.41 -12.75
C LYS A 76 -2.53 3.43 -11.67
N GLU A 77 -3.43 2.56 -11.24
CA GLU A 77 -3.20 1.47 -10.31
C GLU A 77 -2.20 0.42 -10.85
N GLU A 78 -2.09 0.23 -12.17
CA GLU A 78 -1.09 -0.68 -12.75
C GLU A 78 0.34 -0.12 -12.61
N GLU A 79 0.50 1.19 -12.79
CA GLU A 79 1.79 1.85 -12.61
C GLU A 79 2.22 1.83 -11.15
N GLN A 80 1.29 2.15 -10.23
CA GLN A 80 1.50 2.04 -8.79
C GLN A 80 1.95 0.63 -8.39
N HIS A 81 1.25 -0.38 -8.89
CA HIS A 81 1.58 -1.77 -8.62
C HIS A 81 2.99 -2.16 -9.09
N LYS A 82 3.48 -1.60 -10.21
CA LYS A 82 4.86 -1.84 -10.68
C LYS A 82 5.89 -1.17 -9.75
N ILE A 83 5.58 0.04 -9.29
CA ILE A 83 6.40 0.79 -8.32
C ILE A 83 6.49 0.03 -6.99
N ASP A 84 5.37 -0.42 -6.45
CA ASP A 84 5.32 -1.12 -5.17
C ASP A 84 6.06 -2.46 -5.26
N ASN A 85 5.87 -3.22 -6.35
CA ASN A 85 6.61 -4.46 -6.59
C ASN A 85 8.12 -4.25 -6.72
N HIS A 86 8.54 -3.17 -7.38
CA HIS A 86 9.96 -2.80 -7.46
C HIS A 86 10.55 -2.52 -6.08
N ASN A 87 9.88 -1.67 -5.30
CA ASN A 87 10.32 -1.33 -3.94
C ASN A 87 10.31 -2.56 -3.01
N ASN A 88 9.31 -3.43 -3.12
CA ASN A 88 9.26 -4.69 -2.39
C ASN A 88 10.47 -5.58 -2.70
N LYS A 89 10.85 -5.70 -3.97
CA LYS A 89 12.04 -6.47 -4.38
C LYS A 89 13.32 -5.93 -3.75
N LEU A 90 13.50 -4.61 -3.75
CA LEU A 90 14.64 -3.98 -3.09
C LEU A 90 14.62 -4.21 -1.56
N GLY A 91 13.44 -4.19 -0.95
CA GLY A 91 13.25 -4.54 0.45
C GLY A 91 13.67 -5.98 0.74
N VAL A 92 13.28 -6.95 -0.09
CA VAL A 92 13.73 -8.34 0.01
C VAL A 92 15.27 -8.43 0.00
N GLU A 93 15.93 -7.69 -0.88
CA GLU A 93 17.40 -7.65 -0.92
C GLU A 93 18.03 -7.07 0.36
N ILE A 94 17.40 -6.05 0.96
CA ILE A 94 17.79 -5.52 2.27
C ILE A 94 17.67 -6.62 3.32
N GLY A 95 16.52 -7.28 3.41
CA GLY A 95 16.24 -8.29 4.43
C GLY A 95 17.13 -9.53 4.37
N LYS A 96 17.63 -9.89 3.19
CA LYS A 96 18.63 -10.96 3.02
C LYS A 96 19.96 -10.64 3.73
N LYS A 97 20.32 -9.37 3.79
CA LYS A 97 21.61 -8.87 4.30
C LYS A 97 21.52 -8.42 5.76
N ALA A 98 20.43 -7.75 6.12
CA ALA A 98 20.20 -7.21 7.45
C ALA A 98 20.08 -8.30 8.51
N LYS A 99 20.55 -8.00 9.72
CA LYS A 99 20.51 -8.87 10.89
C LYS A 99 19.51 -8.38 11.93
N THR A 100 19.26 -7.09 11.98
CA THR A 100 18.33 -6.44 12.93
C THR A 100 17.31 -5.56 12.21
N TRP A 101 16.25 -5.18 12.91
CA TRP A 101 15.28 -4.19 12.46
C TRP A 101 15.93 -2.84 12.14
N GLU A 102 16.85 -2.39 13.00
CA GLU A 102 17.59 -1.16 12.82
C GLU A 102 18.44 -1.20 11.54
N GLU A 103 19.12 -2.31 11.25
CA GLU A 103 19.85 -2.48 9.98
C GLU A 103 18.92 -2.43 8.76
N VAL A 104 17.71 -3.01 8.85
CA VAL A 104 16.70 -2.88 7.77
C VAL A 104 16.35 -1.42 7.53
N LYS A 105 16.06 -0.66 8.59
CA LYS A 105 15.73 0.77 8.50
C LYS A 105 16.87 1.58 7.90
N GLU A 106 18.10 1.41 8.39
CA GLU A 106 19.27 2.16 7.92
C GLU A 106 19.58 1.87 6.45
N MET A 107 19.54 0.61 6.02
CA MET A 107 19.74 0.26 4.62
C MET A 107 18.62 0.81 3.71
N ALA A 108 17.37 0.81 4.18
CA ALA A 108 16.26 1.41 3.46
C ALA A 108 16.40 2.94 3.35
N LYS A 109 16.79 3.62 4.44
CA LYS A 109 17.10 5.06 4.43
C LYS A 109 18.22 5.37 3.46
N GLU A 110 19.30 4.60 3.49
CA GLU A 110 20.45 4.80 2.58
C GLU A 110 19.99 4.76 1.11
N LYS A 111 19.19 3.75 0.73
CA LYS A 111 18.62 3.62 -0.62
C LYS A 111 17.74 4.82 -1.00
N ILE A 112 16.80 5.20 -0.14
CA ILE A 112 15.95 6.38 -0.34
C ILE A 112 16.81 7.64 -0.51
N SER A 113 17.87 7.78 0.28
CA SER A 113 18.77 8.94 0.27
C SER A 113 19.61 9.09 -0.99
N ARG A 114 19.83 7.97 -1.71
CA ARG A 114 20.54 7.92 -2.99
C ARG A 114 19.60 8.11 -4.18
N SER A 115 18.30 7.89 -4.00
CA SER A 115 17.29 8.20 -5.01
C SER A 115 17.14 9.71 -5.17
N SER A 116 17.44 10.22 -6.36
CA SER A 116 17.11 11.59 -6.76
C SER A 116 15.80 11.62 -7.56
N GLY A 117 14.98 12.65 -7.37
CA GLY A 117 13.75 12.84 -8.15
C GLY A 117 12.70 11.78 -7.80
N ASN A 118 12.26 11.00 -8.79
CA ASN A 118 11.36 9.85 -8.67
C ASN A 118 12.10 8.49 -8.71
N GLY A 119 13.43 8.51 -8.59
CA GLY A 119 14.22 7.30 -8.40
C GLY A 119 14.43 6.44 -9.64
N LYS A 120 14.64 7.01 -10.84
CA LYS A 120 14.69 6.29 -12.15
C LYS A 120 15.85 5.29 -12.37
N SER A 121 16.34 4.60 -11.34
CA SER A 121 17.38 3.57 -11.45
C SER A 121 16.88 2.20 -10.96
N ASP A 122 17.29 1.13 -11.63
CA ASP A 122 16.86 -0.24 -11.32
C ASP A 122 17.30 -0.73 -9.92
N ASP A 123 18.33 -0.11 -9.33
CA ASP A 123 18.87 -0.47 -8.01
C ASP A 123 18.38 0.44 -6.87
N LEU A 124 17.58 1.45 -7.20
CA LEU A 124 17.09 2.47 -6.29
C LEU A 124 15.57 2.44 -6.17
N PRO A 125 15.02 2.80 -5.00
CA PRO A 125 13.57 2.91 -4.82
C PRO A 125 12.99 3.94 -5.77
N ILE A 126 11.82 3.62 -6.32
CA ILE A 126 11.08 4.46 -7.27
C ILE A 126 9.75 4.90 -6.64
N TRP A 127 9.22 6.04 -7.05
CA TRP A 127 7.91 6.54 -6.64
C TRP A 127 7.28 7.36 -7.77
N MET A 128 6.02 7.76 -7.64
CA MET A 128 5.36 8.57 -8.67
C MET A 128 5.89 10.01 -8.67
N ASP A 129 5.52 10.81 -9.66
CA ASP A 129 5.77 12.26 -9.60
C ASP A 129 4.92 12.92 -8.50
N SER A 130 5.38 14.05 -7.97
CA SER A 130 4.79 14.68 -6.76
C SER A 130 3.33 15.09 -6.92
N GLU A 131 2.87 15.31 -8.15
CA GLU A 131 1.46 15.56 -8.50
C GLU A 131 0.53 14.37 -8.24
N HIS A 132 1.09 13.19 -7.96
CA HIS A 132 0.35 11.95 -7.68
C HIS A 132 0.50 11.46 -6.25
N TRP A 133 1.30 12.17 -5.44
CA TRP A 133 1.45 11.86 -4.02
C TRP A 133 0.19 12.26 -3.26
N SER A 134 -0.11 11.52 -2.19
CA SER A 134 -1.19 11.88 -1.27
C SER A 134 -0.87 11.46 0.16
N SER A 135 -1.69 11.94 1.11
CA SER A 135 -1.56 11.66 2.53
C SER A 135 -0.22 12.11 3.10
N ASN A 136 0.12 13.39 2.99
CA ASN A 136 1.39 13.88 3.53
C ASN A 136 1.45 13.79 5.07
N PRO A 137 2.66 13.82 5.66
CA PRO A 137 2.81 14.05 7.09
C PRO A 137 1.98 15.26 7.54
N ARG A 138 1.48 15.18 8.77
CA ARG A 138 0.71 16.27 9.37
C ARG A 138 1.54 16.99 10.42
N ASP A 139 1.39 18.30 10.50
CA ASP A 139 2.02 19.12 11.53
C ASP A 139 1.36 18.92 12.91
N GLU A 140 1.83 19.67 13.91
CA GLU A 140 1.25 19.68 15.26
C GLU A 140 -0.24 20.06 15.30
N ASN A 141 -0.72 20.77 14.26
CA ASN A 141 -2.12 21.19 14.11
C ASN A 141 -2.97 20.16 13.32
N LYS A 142 -2.42 18.98 13.03
CA LYS A 142 -3.04 17.93 12.20
C LYS A 142 -3.32 18.36 10.76
N GLN A 143 -2.73 19.45 10.29
CA GLN A 143 -2.81 19.88 8.89
C GLN A 143 -1.77 19.12 8.08
N GLU A 144 -2.13 18.68 6.88
CA GLU A 144 -1.15 18.07 5.98
C GLU A 144 -0.10 19.11 5.60
N ILE A 145 1.17 18.78 5.88
CA ILE A 145 2.30 19.61 5.47
C ILE A 145 2.33 19.57 3.94
N PRO A 146 2.24 20.72 3.26
CA PRO A 146 2.29 20.78 1.81
C PRO A 146 3.56 20.10 1.27
N THR A 147 3.45 19.38 0.15
CA THR A 147 4.61 18.72 -0.49
C THR A 147 5.73 19.71 -0.80
N THR A 148 5.39 20.97 -1.08
CA THR A 148 6.33 22.07 -1.36
C THR A 148 7.12 22.52 -0.13
N GLU A 149 6.61 22.27 1.08
CA GLU A 149 7.25 22.62 2.35
C GLU A 149 8.01 21.43 2.95
N LEU A 150 7.68 20.22 2.51
CA LEU A 150 8.45 19.03 2.80
C LEU A 150 9.79 19.15 2.08
N ARG A 151 10.83 19.43 2.85
CA ARG A 151 12.20 19.63 2.37
C ARG A 151 12.76 18.32 1.83
N TRP A 152 12.32 17.92 0.65
CA TRP A 152 12.81 16.80 -0.11
C TRP A 152 13.39 17.33 -1.44
N PRO A 153 14.61 16.94 -1.86
CA PRO A 153 15.55 16.01 -1.21
C PRO A 153 16.51 16.72 -0.24
N ASP A 154 16.03 17.59 0.67
CA ASP A 154 16.91 18.22 1.67
C ASP A 154 17.45 17.15 2.62
N PRO A 155 18.78 17.00 2.76
CA PRO A 155 19.37 16.06 3.71
C PRO A 155 18.91 16.25 5.15
N SER A 156 18.28 17.37 5.53
CA SER A 156 17.82 17.61 6.89
C SER A 156 16.80 16.59 7.41
N TRP A 157 16.13 15.82 6.55
CA TRP A 157 15.35 14.67 7.05
C TRP A 157 16.28 13.66 7.75
N ARG A 158 17.56 13.59 7.41
CA ARG A 158 18.55 12.72 8.08
C ARG A 158 18.87 13.15 9.51
N ASP A 159 18.49 14.36 9.92
CA ASP A 159 18.70 14.84 11.30
C ASP A 159 17.61 14.25 12.21
N GLU A 160 17.92 13.14 12.87
CA GLU A 160 17.00 12.47 13.81
C GLU A 160 16.67 13.35 15.03
N ASP A 161 17.58 14.22 15.43
CA ASP A 161 17.50 15.09 16.63
C ASP A 161 16.34 16.11 16.61
N LYS A 162 15.66 16.29 15.46
CA LYS A 162 14.55 17.26 15.31
C LYS A 162 13.18 16.60 15.19
N ARG A 163 13.10 15.28 15.30
CA ARG A 163 11.86 14.54 15.08
C ARG A 163 11.09 14.41 16.40
N PRO A 164 9.75 14.48 16.38
CA PRO A 164 8.99 14.11 17.56
C PRO A 164 9.31 12.65 17.89
N ASP A 165 9.71 12.39 19.13
CA ASP A 165 9.90 11.05 19.69
C ASP A 165 8.52 10.35 19.73
N ILE A 166 8.09 9.82 18.59
CA ILE A 166 7.04 8.81 18.56
C ILE A 166 7.75 7.53 18.97
N GLU A 167 7.72 7.27 20.27
CA GLU A 167 8.28 6.05 20.86
C GLU A 167 7.80 4.86 20.02
N ASP A 168 8.75 4.06 19.50
CA ASP A 168 8.50 2.78 18.82
C ASP A 168 8.10 1.72 19.86
N GLU A 169 7.20 2.09 20.77
CA GLU A 169 6.74 1.30 21.89
C GLU A 169 5.87 0.17 21.35
N GLY A 170 6.46 -1.03 21.31
CA GLY A 170 5.72 -2.27 21.10
C GLY A 170 6.18 -3.13 19.93
N TYR A 171 7.05 -2.65 19.03
CA TYR A 171 7.75 -3.58 18.15
C TYR A 171 8.90 -4.19 18.95
N SER A 172 8.66 -5.39 19.51
CA SER A 172 9.69 -6.19 20.17
C SER A 172 10.84 -6.34 19.17
N LYS A 173 11.90 -5.54 19.33
CA LYS A 173 13.03 -5.44 18.42
C LYS A 173 13.41 -6.84 18.01
N GLY A 174 13.11 -7.20 16.77
CA GLY A 174 13.38 -8.55 16.31
C GLY A 174 14.88 -8.71 16.24
N GLY A 175 15.55 -9.09 17.32
CA GLY A 175 16.99 -9.31 17.32
C GLY A 175 17.36 -10.52 16.46
N ILE A 176 18.61 -10.94 16.57
CA ILE A 176 19.14 -12.09 15.81
C ILE A 176 18.32 -13.35 16.12
N GLU A 177 17.78 -13.47 17.33
CA GLU A 177 16.92 -14.55 17.82
C GLU A 177 15.63 -14.73 17.03
N HIS A 178 15.15 -13.68 16.34
CA HIS A 178 13.96 -13.74 15.51
C HIS A 178 14.23 -14.15 14.07
N ARG A 179 15.50 -14.33 13.69
CA ARG A 179 15.84 -14.94 12.42
C ARG A 179 15.45 -16.40 12.52
N HIS A 180 14.46 -16.86 11.74
CA HIS A 180 14.12 -18.27 11.73
C HIS A 180 15.40 -19.06 11.40
N SER A 181 15.88 -19.88 12.34
CA SER A 181 17.07 -20.71 12.24
C SER A 181 16.87 -21.90 11.28
N GLY A 182 16.04 -21.69 10.26
CA GLY A 182 15.56 -22.69 9.33
C GLY A 182 16.63 -23.11 8.33
N HIS A 183 17.64 -23.81 8.82
CA HIS A 183 18.43 -24.83 8.11
C HIS A 183 19.11 -25.71 9.16
N LYS A 184 18.35 -26.62 9.79
CA LYS A 184 18.96 -27.71 10.58
C LYS A 184 18.47 -29.11 10.23
N ASN A 185 17.54 -29.28 9.29
CA ASN A 185 17.26 -30.63 8.77
C ASN A 185 16.87 -30.60 7.28
N PRO A 186 17.76 -31.06 6.36
CA PRO A 186 17.46 -31.12 4.92
C PRO A 186 16.45 -32.23 4.55
N ASP A 187 16.14 -33.14 5.48
CA ASP A 187 15.35 -34.35 5.21
C ASP A 187 13.89 -34.31 5.69
N GLU A 188 13.50 -33.32 6.51
CA GLU A 188 12.08 -33.03 6.68
C GLU A 188 11.61 -32.30 5.43
N LYS A 189 10.86 -32.97 4.56
CA LYS A 189 10.11 -32.30 3.50
C LYS A 189 8.88 -31.65 4.15
N PRO A 190 8.85 -30.34 4.43
CA PRO A 190 7.58 -29.70 4.68
C PRO A 190 6.81 -29.82 3.36
N LEU A 191 5.81 -30.69 3.33
CA LEU A 191 4.69 -30.60 2.40
C LEU A 191 3.63 -29.71 3.07
N SER A 192 3.51 -28.44 2.70
CA SER A 192 4.54 -27.42 2.75
C SER A 192 3.82 -26.13 3.11
N VAL A 193 4.34 -25.31 4.02
CA VAL A 193 3.77 -23.96 4.29
C VAL A 193 3.51 -23.22 2.96
N ARG A 194 4.35 -23.46 1.94
CA ARG A 194 4.17 -23.02 0.57
C ARG A 194 2.87 -23.50 -0.10
N GLU A 195 2.50 -24.77 -0.04
CA GLU A 195 1.28 -25.32 -0.68
C GLU A 195 0.01 -24.75 -0.08
N GLU A 196 -0.05 -24.64 1.24
CA GLU A 196 -1.21 -24.09 1.93
C GLU A 196 -1.29 -22.56 1.76
N LEU A 197 -0.14 -21.89 1.66
CA LEU A 197 -0.08 -20.48 1.24
C LEU A 197 -0.44 -20.27 -0.24
N GLU A 198 0.00 -21.13 -1.15
CA GLU A 198 -0.42 -21.11 -2.56
C GLU A 198 -1.92 -21.35 -2.67
N LYS A 199 -2.50 -22.23 -1.85
CA LYS A 199 -3.93 -22.45 -1.74
C LYS A 199 -4.65 -21.18 -1.26
N ASN A 200 -4.17 -20.53 -0.21
CA ASN A 200 -4.76 -19.29 0.30
C ASN A 200 -4.63 -18.14 -0.70
N TYR A 201 -3.48 -18.00 -1.36
CA TYR A 201 -3.28 -17.06 -2.45
C TYR A 201 -4.27 -17.29 -3.59
N ARG A 202 -4.48 -18.54 -4.02
CA ARG A 202 -5.48 -18.87 -5.03
C ARG A 202 -6.89 -18.49 -4.60
N VAL A 203 -7.25 -18.72 -3.33
CA VAL A 203 -8.55 -18.35 -2.77
C VAL A 203 -8.74 -16.84 -2.75
N GLU A 204 -7.77 -16.07 -2.26
CA GLU A 204 -7.85 -14.61 -2.22
C GLU A 204 -7.85 -14.00 -3.63
N LYS A 205 -7.03 -14.53 -4.54
CA LYS A 205 -7.05 -14.15 -5.96
C LYS A 205 -8.41 -14.40 -6.60
N GLN A 206 -9.02 -15.56 -6.36
CA GLN A 206 -10.38 -15.86 -6.85
C GLN A 206 -11.43 -14.90 -6.26
N LYS A 207 -11.35 -14.57 -4.96
CA LYS A 207 -12.25 -13.58 -4.36
C LYS A 207 -12.12 -12.20 -5.02
N ALA A 208 -10.90 -11.75 -5.28
CA ALA A 208 -10.65 -10.49 -5.98
C ALA A 208 -11.20 -10.50 -7.42
N GLU A 209 -11.01 -11.61 -8.16
CA GLU A 209 -11.57 -11.78 -9.51
C GLU A 209 -13.10 -11.74 -9.52
N VAL A 210 -13.76 -12.41 -8.56
CA VAL A 210 -15.24 -12.39 -8.42
C VAL A 210 -15.74 -10.98 -8.06
N ALA A 211 -15.07 -10.27 -7.15
CA ALA A 211 -15.42 -8.91 -6.79
C ALA A 211 -15.34 -7.96 -8.01
N ASN A 212 -14.28 -8.10 -8.83
CA ASN A 212 -14.11 -7.33 -10.06
C ASN A 212 -15.18 -7.65 -11.11
N GLN A 213 -15.54 -8.93 -11.29
CA GLN A 213 -16.63 -9.32 -12.21
C GLN A 213 -17.98 -8.73 -11.77
N ASN A 214 -18.28 -8.77 -10.47
CA ASN A 214 -19.50 -8.19 -9.93
C ASN A 214 -19.57 -6.67 -10.14
N ALA A 215 -18.45 -5.95 -9.93
CA ALA A 215 -18.36 -4.52 -10.18
C ALA A 215 -18.51 -4.16 -11.67
N ALA A 216 -18.00 -4.99 -12.58
CA ALA A 216 -18.21 -4.82 -14.01
C ALA A 216 -19.69 -5.00 -14.39
N ASN A 217 -20.36 -6.01 -13.82
CA ASN A 217 -21.78 -6.30 -14.08
C ASN A 217 -22.72 -5.23 -13.51
N SER A 218 -22.39 -4.58 -12.39
CA SER A 218 -23.20 -3.48 -11.85
C SER A 218 -23.19 -2.21 -12.72
N ASN A 219 -22.21 -2.08 -13.62
CA ASN A 219 -22.12 -0.96 -14.57
C ASN A 219 -22.76 -1.25 -15.94
N THR A 220 -23.42 -2.40 -16.11
CA THR A 220 -24.19 -2.66 -17.33
C THR A 220 -25.34 -1.63 -17.38
N PRO A 221 -25.48 -0.85 -18.46
CA PRO A 221 -26.55 0.13 -18.58
C PRO A 221 -27.88 -0.56 -18.32
N ARG A 222 -28.58 -0.15 -17.26
CA ARG A 222 -29.90 -0.69 -16.95
C ARG A 222 -30.76 -0.42 -18.17
N ALA A 223 -31.24 -1.48 -18.82
CA ALA A 223 -32.13 -1.34 -19.97
C ALA A 223 -33.25 -0.35 -19.59
N PRO A 224 -33.56 0.64 -20.43
CA PRO A 224 -34.56 1.65 -20.10
C PRO A 224 -35.85 0.93 -19.74
N SER A 225 -36.32 1.17 -18.52
CA SER A 225 -37.57 0.59 -18.03
C SER A 225 -38.69 1.02 -18.97
N THR A 226 -39.24 0.08 -19.74
CA THR A 226 -40.36 0.30 -20.67
C THR A 226 -41.70 0.45 -19.95
N LYS A 227 -41.74 0.36 -18.61
CA LYS A 227 -42.92 0.75 -17.84
C LYS A 227 -43.02 2.27 -17.83
N ALA A 228 -43.87 2.80 -18.72
CA ALA A 228 -44.31 4.18 -18.70
C ALA A 228 -44.88 4.50 -17.31
N SER A 229 -44.09 5.18 -16.48
CA SER A 229 -44.63 5.72 -15.23
C SER A 229 -45.54 6.88 -15.61
N SER A 230 -46.80 6.79 -15.18
CA SER A 230 -47.73 7.91 -15.13
C SER A 230 -47.02 9.17 -14.63
N GLY A 231 -47.25 10.30 -15.31
CA GLY A 231 -46.51 11.56 -15.14
C GLY A 231 -46.18 11.90 -13.69
N GLY A 232 -44.89 12.08 -13.42
CA GLY A 232 -44.36 12.57 -12.16
C GLY A 232 -43.24 13.58 -12.40
N THR A 233 -42.98 14.43 -11.41
CA THR A 233 -41.87 15.39 -11.44
C THR A 233 -40.55 14.63 -11.35
N VAL A 234 -39.67 14.81 -12.33
CA VAL A 234 -38.32 14.25 -12.30
C VAL A 234 -37.35 15.34 -11.84
N HIS A 235 -36.60 15.06 -10.78
CA HIS A 235 -35.50 15.89 -10.33
C HIS A 235 -34.20 15.36 -10.92
N VAL A 236 -33.50 16.19 -11.68
CA VAL A 236 -32.16 15.88 -12.18
C VAL A 236 -31.17 16.71 -11.37
N LYS A 237 -30.27 16.01 -10.69
CA LYS A 237 -29.14 16.60 -9.98
C LYS A 237 -27.90 16.47 -10.86
N ALA A 238 -27.21 17.57 -11.10
CA ALA A 238 -25.92 17.58 -11.79
C ALA A 238 -24.90 18.33 -10.93
N TYR A 239 -23.67 17.83 -10.93
CA TYR A 239 -22.55 18.45 -10.23
C TYR A 239 -21.60 19.04 -11.26
N ASP A 240 -21.10 20.25 -11.01
CA ASP A 240 -20.01 20.80 -11.81
C ASP A 240 -18.72 19.97 -11.62
N ARG A 241 -17.78 20.09 -12.56
CA ARG A 241 -16.52 19.34 -12.56
C ARG A 241 -15.44 19.98 -11.69
N GLU A 242 -15.66 21.19 -11.19
CA GLU A 242 -14.61 22.08 -10.65
C GLU A 242 -14.83 22.49 -9.19
N GLY A 243 -15.83 21.96 -8.49
CA GLY A 243 -16.04 22.32 -7.08
C GLY A 243 -17.26 21.73 -6.38
N GLY A 244 -18.09 20.95 -7.08
CA GLY A 244 -19.19 20.21 -6.45
C GLY A 244 -20.44 21.05 -6.18
N THR A 245 -20.63 22.17 -6.89
CA THR A 245 -21.89 22.92 -6.79
C THR A 245 -23.03 22.06 -7.33
N GLU A 246 -24.01 21.76 -6.48
CA GLU A 246 -25.18 20.95 -6.85
C GLU A 246 -26.20 21.83 -7.61
N HIS A 247 -26.44 21.50 -8.88
CA HIS A 247 -27.50 22.10 -9.67
C HIS A 247 -28.68 21.14 -9.75
N VAL A 248 -29.82 21.56 -9.19
CA VAL A 248 -31.07 20.80 -9.25
C VAL A 248 -31.99 21.43 -10.28
N ARG A 249 -32.36 20.68 -11.32
CA ARG A 249 -33.44 21.05 -12.24
C ARG A 249 -34.60 20.08 -12.11
N SER A 250 -35.79 20.62 -11.98
CA SER A 250 -37.04 19.85 -11.92
C SER A 250 -37.77 19.96 -13.25
N HIS A 251 -38.21 18.84 -13.79
CA HIS A 251 -39.02 18.80 -15.00
C HIS A 251 -40.30 18.00 -14.75
N THR A 252 -41.45 18.64 -14.93
CA THR A 252 -42.75 17.99 -14.80
C THR A 252 -43.21 17.56 -16.19
N ARG A 253 -43.30 16.26 -16.42
CA ARG A 253 -43.85 15.73 -17.67
C ARG A 253 -45.38 15.83 -17.62
N LYS A 254 -45.96 16.52 -18.59
CA LYS A 254 -47.41 16.48 -18.79
C LYS A 254 -47.81 15.08 -19.28
N PRO A 255 -48.94 14.52 -18.81
CA PRO A 255 -49.44 13.27 -19.35
C PRO A 255 -49.74 13.43 -20.86
N PRO A 256 -49.62 12.35 -21.65
CA PRO A 256 -50.05 12.38 -23.04
C PRO A 256 -51.54 12.76 -23.10
N VAL A 257 -51.88 13.65 -24.03
CA VAL A 257 -53.27 13.99 -24.32
C VAL A 257 -53.84 12.83 -25.15
N GLU A 258 -54.95 12.24 -24.68
CA GLU A 258 -55.68 11.17 -25.38
C GLU A 258 -56.25 11.63 -26.73
#